data_AF-A0A3E2YVJ8-F1
#
_entry.id   AF-A0A3E2YVJ8-F1
#
_cell.length_a   1.000
_cell.length_b   1.000
_cell.length_c   1.000
_cell.angle_alpha   90.00
_cell.angle_beta   90.00
_cell.angle_gamma   90.00
#
_symmetry.space_group_name_H-M   'P 1'
#
loop_
_entity.id
_entity.type
_entity.pdbx_description
1 polymer ?
#
loop_
_entity_poly.entity_id
_entity_poly.type
_entity_poly.pdbx_seq_one_letter_code
_entity_poly.pdbx_strand_id
1 'polypeptide(L)'
;MTIDPRSHTPVYVQLAGLLRQRIKSGELTPGSALPSEARLTQEYGIGREAVRMAISLLRSEGLVVTVRGHGSYVREVPRLRQVELPQGATVRARMPSADERRAMQLDEGVPVFEVRGLKGDVEVLPGDETELFYPPA
;
A
#
# COMPACT_ATOMS: atom_id res chain seq x y z
N MET A 1 3.53 -15.49 17.56
CA MET A 1 3.03 -16.82 17.14
C MET A 1 4.19 -17.59 16.52
N THR A 2 4.27 -18.89 16.77
CA THR A 2 5.34 -19.77 16.28
C THR A 2 4.77 -20.68 15.18
N ILE A 3 5.60 -21.09 14.21
CA ILE A 3 5.17 -22.04 13.17
C ILE A 3 5.09 -23.45 13.77
N ASP A 4 3.98 -24.14 13.54
CA ASP A 4 3.78 -25.54 13.94
C ASP A 4 3.60 -26.44 12.71
N PRO A 5 4.62 -27.25 12.35
CA PRO A 5 4.53 -28.19 11.22
C PRO A 5 3.49 -29.30 11.39
N ARG A 6 2.99 -29.54 12.61
CA ARG A 6 1.98 -30.57 12.91
C ARG A 6 0.54 -30.04 12.82
N SER A 7 0.38 -28.73 12.68
CA SER A 7 -0.92 -28.10 12.48
C SER A 7 -1.53 -28.51 11.13
N HIS A 8 -2.87 -28.47 11.04
CA HIS A 8 -3.60 -28.67 9.79
C HIS A 8 -3.37 -27.52 8.79
N THR A 9 -2.81 -26.40 9.24
CA THR A 9 -2.47 -25.27 8.36
C THR A 9 -1.07 -25.49 7.77
N PRO A 10 -0.88 -25.42 6.43
CA PRO A 10 0.44 -25.55 5.84
C PRO A 10 1.44 -24.50 6.35
N VAL A 11 2.70 -24.89 6.57
CA VAL A 11 3.74 -24.02 7.15
C VAL A 11 3.96 -22.71 6.40
N TYR A 12 3.82 -22.71 5.06
CA TYR A 12 3.94 -21.49 4.26
C TYR A 12 2.78 -20.50 4.52
N VAL A 13 1.57 -21.01 4.77
CA VAL A 13 0.40 -20.19 5.13
C VAL A 13 0.59 -19.61 6.52
N GLN A 14 1.16 -20.38 7.45
CA GLN A 14 1.49 -19.89 8.79
C GLN A 14 2.54 -18.78 8.73
N LEU A 15 3.64 -18.96 7.98
CA LEU A 15 4.65 -17.90 7.79
C LEU A 15 4.04 -16.65 7.14
N ALA A 16 3.23 -16.81 6.09
CA ALA A 16 2.54 -15.69 5.47
C ALA A 16 1.63 -14.97 6.47
N GLY A 17 0.93 -15.71 7.34
CA GLY A 17 0.15 -15.15 8.44
C GLY A 17 0.96 -14.29 9.40
N LEU A 18 2.14 -14.78 9.81
CA LEU A 18 3.06 -14.04 10.68
C LEU A 18 3.55 -12.74 10.02
N LEU A 19 4.08 -12.84 8.80
CA LEU A 19 4.57 -11.68 8.07
C LEU A 19 3.46 -10.68 7.78
N ARG A 20 2.25 -11.15 7.45
CA ARG A 20 1.07 -10.30 7.28
C ARG A 20 0.74 -9.52 8.55
N GLN A 21 0.81 -10.17 9.72
CA GLN A 21 0.60 -9.47 10.99
C GLN A 21 1.67 -8.40 11.23
N ARG A 22 2.94 -8.69 10.96
CA ARG A 22 4.05 -7.72 11.10
C ARG A 22 3.91 -6.53 10.15
N ILE A 23 3.40 -6.74 8.94
CA ILE A 23 3.07 -5.65 8.00
C ILE A 23 1.91 -4.82 8.55
N LYS A 24 0.82 -5.47 8.98
CA LYS A 24 -0.37 -4.77 9.50
C LYS A 24 -0.12 -4.02 10.80
N SER A 25 0.75 -4.52 11.67
CA SER A 25 1.14 -3.84 12.91
C SER A 25 2.11 -2.68 12.68
N GLY A 26 2.68 -2.55 11.47
CA GLY A 26 3.69 -1.55 11.14
C GLY A 26 5.11 -1.92 11.58
N GLU A 27 5.34 -3.14 12.06
CA GLU A 27 6.70 -3.63 12.36
C GLU A 27 7.54 -3.77 11.07
N LEU A 28 6.90 -4.22 9.99
CA LEU A 28 7.43 -4.14 8.63
C LEU A 28 6.73 -2.98 7.92
N THR A 29 7.42 -1.84 7.80
CA THR A 29 6.84 -0.63 7.22
C THR A 29 6.71 -0.75 5.69
N PRO A 30 5.76 -0.04 5.07
CA PRO A 30 5.74 0.13 3.62
C PRO A 30 7.12 0.54 3.08
N GLY A 31 7.54 -0.03 1.95
CA GLY A 31 8.85 0.25 1.34
C GLY A 31 10.03 -0.50 1.97
N SER A 32 9.87 -1.06 3.18
CA SER A 32 10.94 -1.83 3.83
C SER A 32 11.18 -3.18 3.15
N ALA A 33 12.44 -3.63 3.17
CA ALA A 33 12.80 -4.96 2.71
C ALA A 33 12.31 -6.03 3.69
N LEU A 34 11.71 -7.09 3.15
CA LEU A 34 11.45 -8.31 3.93
C LEU A 34 12.78 -8.95 4.32
N PRO A 35 12.82 -9.69 5.45
CA PRO A 35 13.93 -10.57 5.76
C PRO A 35 14.22 -11.52 4.58
N SER A 36 15.50 -11.77 4.30
CA SER A 36 15.92 -12.63 3.20
C SER A 36 15.40 -14.06 3.35
N GLU A 37 15.25 -14.80 2.24
CA GLU A 37 14.80 -16.20 2.29
C GLU A 37 15.66 -17.05 3.24
N ALA A 38 16.99 -16.84 3.21
CA ALA A 38 17.93 -17.53 4.08
C ALA A 38 17.69 -17.21 5.56
N ARG A 39 17.44 -15.93 5.88
CA ARG A 39 17.13 -15.50 7.25
C ARG A 39 15.80 -16.08 7.72
N LEU A 40 14.76 -16.07 6.89
CA LEU A 40 13.46 -16.65 7.24
C LEU A 40 13.53 -18.17 7.45
N THR A 41 14.31 -18.88 6.62
CA THR A 41 14.58 -20.30 6.80
C THR A 41 15.29 -20.56 8.13
N GLN A 42 16.29 -19.74 8.48
CA GLN A 42 17.03 -19.88 9.74
C GLN A 42 16.16 -19.53 10.96
N GLU A 43 15.40 -18.45 10.89
CA GLU A 43 14.59 -17.91 12.00
C GLU A 43 13.42 -18.84 12.35
N TYR A 44 12.76 -19.41 11.34
CA TYR A 44 11.56 -20.22 11.53
C TYR A 44 11.79 -21.73 11.34
N GLY A 45 13.00 -22.16 10.97
CA GLY A 45 13.34 -23.56 10.80
C GLY A 45 12.58 -24.27 9.67
N ILE A 46 12.13 -23.53 8.65
CA ILE A 46 11.35 -24.09 7.53
C ILE A 46 12.14 -24.10 6.22
N GLY A 47 11.80 -25.05 5.34
CA GLY A 47 12.45 -25.20 4.04
C GLY A 47 12.30 -23.96 3.14
N ARG A 48 13.30 -23.72 2.30
CA ARG A 48 13.36 -22.56 1.39
C ARG A 48 12.14 -22.46 0.46
N GLU A 49 11.65 -23.60 -0.04
CA GLU A 49 10.44 -23.63 -0.87
C GLU A 49 9.19 -23.16 -0.09
N ALA A 50 9.06 -23.50 1.20
CA ALA A 50 7.98 -22.99 2.03
C ALA A 50 8.06 -21.47 2.23
N VAL A 51 9.27 -20.93 2.41
CA VAL A 51 9.50 -19.48 2.47
C VAL A 51 9.10 -18.81 1.15
N ARG A 52 9.52 -19.37 0.00
CA ARG A 52 9.18 -18.84 -1.32
C ARG A 52 7.67 -18.85 -1.57
N MET A 53 6.97 -19.92 -1.18
CA MET A 53 5.52 -20.00 -1.24
C MET A 53 4.84 -18.95 -0.36
N ALA A 54 5.34 -18.73 0.86
CA ALA A 54 4.81 -17.70 1.77
C ALA A 54 4.94 -16.29 1.18
N ILE A 55 6.12 -15.95 0.64
CA ILE A 55 6.35 -14.66 -0.02
C ILE A 55 5.47 -14.53 -1.26
N SER A 56 5.32 -15.60 -2.05
CA SER A 56 4.44 -15.60 -3.23
C SER A 56 2.98 -15.39 -2.86
N LEU A 57 2.52 -15.96 -1.73
CA LEU A 57 1.18 -15.76 -1.22
C LEU A 57 0.96 -14.28 -0.83
N LEU A 58 1.86 -13.69 -0.06
CA LEU A 58 1.81 -12.26 0.29
C LEU A 58 1.83 -11.36 -0.96
N ARG A 59 2.56 -11.75 -2.00
CA ARG A 59 2.60 -11.03 -3.27
C ARG A 59 1.27 -11.10 -3.99
N SER A 60 0.62 -12.27 -4.00
CA SER A 60 -0.72 -12.43 -4.57
C SER A 60 -1.79 -11.65 -3.80
N GLU A 61 -1.60 -11.46 -2.49
CA GLU A 61 -2.43 -10.59 -1.65
C GLU A 61 -2.15 -9.09 -1.84
N GLY A 62 -1.15 -8.74 -2.65
CA GLY A 62 -0.75 -7.36 -2.88
C GLY A 62 -0.04 -6.70 -1.70
N LEU A 63 0.44 -7.46 -0.71
CA LEU A 63 1.12 -6.92 0.46
C LEU A 63 2.61 -6.71 0.25
N VAL A 64 3.20 -7.40 -0.73
CA VAL A 64 4.63 -7.31 -1.04
C VAL A 64 4.87 -7.24 -2.54
N VAL A 65 6.04 -6.73 -2.91
CA VAL A 65 6.56 -6.70 -4.28
C VAL A 65 7.95 -7.32 -4.31
N THR A 66 8.26 -8.10 -5.34
CA THR A 66 9.59 -8.72 -5.50
C THR A 66 10.35 -7.99 -6.60
N VAL A 67 11.50 -7.42 -6.26
CA VAL A 67 12.42 -6.81 -7.21
C VAL A 67 13.49 -7.85 -7.55
N ARG A 68 13.53 -8.27 -8.81
CA ARG A 68 14.45 -9.32 -9.27
C ARG A 68 15.90 -8.91 -8.97
N GLY A 69 16.62 -9.76 -8.23
CA GLY A 69 18.01 -9.50 -7.81
C GLY A 69 18.17 -8.68 -6.54
N HIS A 70 17.10 -8.04 -6.04
CA HIS A 70 17.16 -7.13 -4.88
C HIS A 70 16.34 -7.61 -3.67
N GLY A 71 15.44 -8.58 -3.87
CA GLY A 71 14.66 -9.19 -2.78
C GLY A 71 13.18 -8.86 -2.85
N SER A 72 12.48 -8.97 -1.71
CA SER A 72 11.06 -8.62 -1.60
C SER A 72 10.88 -7.48 -0.62
N TYR A 73 9.93 -6.59 -0.90
CA TYR A 73 9.65 -5.38 -0.15
C TYR A 73 8.17 -5.31 0.19
N VAL A 74 7.83 -4.72 1.33
CA VAL A 74 6.44 -4.42 1.67
C VAL A 74 5.91 -3.42 0.66
N ARG A 75 4.76 -3.71 0.05
CA ARG A 75 4.16 -2.82 -0.95
C ARG A 75 3.84 -1.48 -0.30
N GLU A 76 4.30 -0.42 -0.92
CA GLU A 76 3.79 0.92 -0.65
C GLU A 76 2.43 1.04 -1.30
N VAL A 77 1.38 1.02 -0.48
CA VAL A 77 0.09 1.58 -0.88
C VAL A 77 0.18 3.06 -0.52
N PRO A 78 0.12 3.99 -1.50
CA PRO A 78 0.11 5.41 -1.18
C PRO A 78 -1.04 5.66 -0.20
N ARG A 79 -0.73 6.24 0.96
CA ARG A 79 -1.77 6.68 1.89
C ARG A 79 -2.45 7.87 1.26
N LEU A 80 -3.62 7.66 0.68
CA LEU A 80 -4.41 8.75 0.13
C LEU A 80 -4.77 9.71 1.26
N ARG A 81 -4.53 11.01 1.04
CA ARG A 81 -5.06 12.08 1.86
C ARG A 81 -6.58 12.04 1.75
N GLN A 82 -7.24 11.72 2.86
CA GLN A 82 -8.68 11.76 2.95
C GLN A 82 -9.15 13.21 3.07
N VAL A 83 -9.94 13.67 2.11
CA VAL A 83 -10.50 15.02 2.11
C VAL A 83 -12.02 14.94 2.13
N GLU A 84 -12.60 15.49 3.19
CA GLU A 84 -14.04 15.58 3.36
C GLU A 84 -14.59 16.71 2.48
N LEU A 85 -15.58 16.38 1.65
CA LEU A 85 -16.26 17.35 0.81
C LEU A 85 -17.33 18.10 1.61
N PRO A 86 -17.33 19.44 1.59
CA PRO A 86 -18.45 20.22 2.11
C PRO A 86 -19.77 19.79 1.47
N GLN A 87 -20.87 19.79 2.21
CA GLN A 87 -22.19 19.52 1.63
C GLN A 87 -22.47 20.49 0.48
N GLY A 88 -22.89 19.95 -0.67
CA GLY A 88 -23.17 20.74 -1.87
C GLY A 88 -21.93 21.21 -2.65
N ALA A 89 -20.71 20.81 -2.25
CA ALA A 89 -19.52 21.02 -3.07
C ALA A 89 -19.61 20.23 -4.38
N THR A 90 -18.96 20.75 -5.42
CA THR A 90 -18.81 20.06 -6.70
C THR A 90 -17.36 19.66 -6.91
N VAL A 91 -17.14 18.52 -7.55
CA VAL A 91 -15.79 18.00 -7.85
C VAL A 91 -15.66 17.80 -9.35
N ARG A 92 -14.58 18.32 -9.93
CA ARG A 92 -14.22 18.07 -11.32
C ARG A 92 -12.79 17.52 -11.40
N ALA A 93 -12.65 16.34 -11.98
CA ALA A 93 -11.34 15.84 -12.38
C ALA A 93 -10.90 16.50 -13.69
N ARG A 94 -9.64 16.97 -13.75
CA ARG A 94 -9.01 17.48 -14.97
C ARG A 94 -7.50 17.26 -14.93
N MET A 95 -6.84 17.42 -16.07
CA MET A 95 -5.37 17.48 -16.07
C MET A 95 -4.88 18.80 -15.45
N PRO A 96 -3.74 18.78 -14.73
CA PRO A 96 -3.14 20.00 -14.21
C PRO A 96 -2.56 20.86 -15.34
N SER A 97 -2.49 22.17 -15.10
CA SER A 97 -1.64 23.08 -15.86
C SER A 97 -0.16 22.78 -15.60
N ALA A 98 0.74 23.38 -16.41
CA ALA A 98 2.18 23.22 -16.21
C ALA A 98 2.65 23.77 -14.85
N ASP A 99 2.05 24.88 -14.40
CA ASP A 99 2.36 25.50 -13.11
C ASP A 99 1.87 24.66 -11.94
N GLU A 100 0.65 24.13 -12.02
CA GLU A 100 0.10 23.21 -11.01
C GLU A 100 0.92 21.92 -10.92
N ARG A 101 1.27 21.30 -12.05
CA ARG A 101 2.11 20.09 -12.09
C ARG A 101 3.44 20.33 -11.40
N ARG A 102 4.08 21.49 -11.65
CA ARG A 102 5.35 21.84 -11.02
C ARG A 102 5.19 22.14 -9.54
N ALA A 103 4.18 22.93 -9.16
CA ALA A 103 3.94 23.32 -7.77
C ALA A 103 3.61 22.12 -6.87
N MET A 104 2.86 21.15 -7.41
CA MET A 104 2.44 19.94 -6.71
C MET A 104 3.35 18.73 -6.95
N GLN A 105 4.41 18.86 -7.77
CA GLN A 105 5.35 17.78 -8.11
C GLN A 105 4.66 16.52 -8.68
N LEU A 106 3.66 16.70 -9.54
CA LEU A 106 2.85 15.60 -10.08
C LEU A 106 3.57 14.88 -11.22
N ASP A 107 3.49 13.55 -11.19
CA ASP A 107 3.93 12.70 -12.30
C ASP A 107 3.07 12.89 -13.56
N GLU A 108 3.59 12.44 -14.70
CA GLU A 108 2.85 12.49 -15.96
C GLU A 108 1.60 11.60 -15.90
N GLY A 109 0.47 12.11 -16.40
CA GLY A 109 -0.80 11.39 -16.38
C GLY A 109 -1.61 11.50 -15.08
N VAL A 110 -1.04 12.10 -14.02
CA VAL A 110 -1.75 12.35 -12.77
C VAL A 110 -2.77 13.49 -12.94
N PRO A 111 -4.07 13.25 -12.72
CA PRO A 111 -5.08 14.29 -12.75
C PRO A 111 -5.08 15.10 -11.45
N VAL A 112 -5.74 16.24 -11.46
CA VAL A 112 -6.11 16.99 -10.25
C VAL A 112 -7.63 16.98 -10.06
N PHE A 113 -8.05 17.02 -8.80
CA PHE A 113 -9.43 17.28 -8.42
C PHE A 113 -9.59 18.77 -8.10
N GLU A 114 -10.42 19.46 -8.87
CA GLU A 114 -10.90 20.80 -8.56
C GLU A 114 -12.17 20.66 -7.73
N VAL A 115 -12.06 20.94 -6.43
CA VAL A 115 -13.17 20.95 -5.48
C VAL A 115 -13.66 22.39 -5.36
N ARG A 116 -14.93 22.62 -5.67
CA ARG A 116 -15.57 23.94 -5.56
C ARG A 116 -16.63 23.91 -4.48
N GLY A 117 -16.40 24.68 -3.41
CA GLY A 117 -17.31 24.87 -2.30
C GLY A 117 -18.48 25.80 -2.65
N LEU A 118 -19.48 25.83 -1.77
CA LEU A 118 -20.68 26.67 -1.94
C LEU A 118 -20.39 28.17 -1.88
N LYS A 119 -19.31 28.58 -1.21
CA LYS A 119 -18.92 30.00 -1.11
C LYS A 119 -18.09 30.46 -2.31
N GLY A 120 -17.89 29.60 -3.30
CA GLY A 120 -17.05 29.86 -4.47
C GLY A 120 -15.56 29.64 -4.22
N ASP A 121 -15.20 29.16 -3.03
CA ASP A 121 -13.85 28.67 -2.72
C ASP A 121 -13.51 27.47 -3.61
N VAL A 122 -12.26 27.45 -4.10
CA VAL A 122 -11.74 26.39 -4.97
C VAL A 122 -10.46 25.84 -4.35
N GLU A 123 -10.44 24.53 -4.11
CA GLU A 123 -9.24 23.79 -3.73
C GLU A 123 -8.86 22.83 -4.86
N VAL A 124 -7.57 22.72 -5.16
CA VAL A 124 -7.05 21.81 -6.18
C VAL A 124 -6.16 20.78 -5.50
N LEU A 125 -6.44 19.50 -5.74
CA LEU A 125 -5.83 18.37 -5.04
C LEU A 125 -5.23 17.34 -6.02
N PRO A 126 -4.09 16.69 -5.70
CA PRO A 126 -3.53 15.60 -6.51
C PRO A 126 -4.47 14.41 -6.56
N GLY A 127 -4.84 13.92 -7.74
CA GLY A 127 -5.83 12.85 -7.87
C GLY A 127 -5.31 11.44 -7.55
N ASP A 128 -4.00 11.23 -7.60
CA ASP A 128 -3.29 10.00 -7.25
C ASP A 128 -3.01 9.86 -5.75
N GLU A 129 -3.04 10.97 -5.02
CA GLU A 129 -2.82 11.01 -3.57
C GLU A 129 -4.07 11.42 -2.78
N THR A 130 -5.21 11.70 -3.41
CA THR A 130 -6.42 12.19 -2.72
C THR A 130 -7.57 11.21 -2.82
N GLU A 131 -8.21 10.93 -1.68
CA GLU A 131 -9.49 10.25 -1.61
C GLU A 131 -10.55 11.25 -1.13
N LEU A 132 -11.53 11.52 -1.99
CA LEU A 132 -12.64 12.42 -1.67
C LEU A 132 -13.83 11.62 -1.14
N PHE A 133 -14.42 12.06 -0.04
CA PHE A 133 -15.60 11.44 0.53
C PHE A 133 -16.60 12.48 1.01
N TYR A 134 -17.88 12.15 0.93
CA TYR A 134 -18.93 12.93 1.58
C TYR A 134 -19.11 12.43 3.02
N PRO A 135 -19.33 13.34 3.98
CA PRO A 135 -19.70 12.91 5.32
C PRO A 135 -21.02 12.13 5.31
N PRO A 136 -21.18 11.14 6.20
CA PRO A 136 -22.47 10.47 6.37
C PRO A 136 -23.55 11.50 6.77
N ALA A 137 -24.76 11.30 6.25
CA ALA A 137 -25.94 12.14 6.50
C ALA A 137 -26.45 12.04 7.95
#